data_AF-E0N6S6-F1
#
_entry.id   AF-E0N6S6-F1
#
_cell.length_a   1.000
_cell.length_b   1.000
_cell.length_c   1.000
_cell.angle_alpha   90.00
_cell.angle_beta   90.00
_cell.angle_gamma   90.00
#
_symmetry.space_group_name_H-M   'P 1'
#
loop_
_entity.id
_entity.type
_entity.pdbx_description
1 polymer ?
#
loop_
_entity_poly.entity_id
_entity_poly.type
_entity_poly.pdbx_seq_one_letter_code
_entity_poly.pdbx_strand_id
1 'polypeptide(L)'
;YLIKNRLFSDITRTELFKLLLSQLILFVIGTYFVGYKFYVIYWLLPYLTAFQMITWFIELSEHYPMIQTAKNNLEASRNRFSHAIEHFFTGIHGENYHLIHHLFPAIPFWNLEKAHKILMKDFDYQEVNKDFGGIFFSKNNNAPMWKVLWSKYEAA
;
A
#
# COMPACT_ATOMS: atom_id res chain seq x y z
N TYR A 1 15.84 -18.81 -4.02
CA TYR A 1 16.15 -17.37 -3.94
C TYR A 1 15.11 -16.64 -3.08
N LEU A 2 13.83 -16.57 -3.49
CA LEU A 2 12.75 -15.85 -2.79
C LEU A 2 12.55 -16.21 -1.30
N ILE A 3 12.47 -17.49 -0.94
CA ILE A 3 12.20 -17.88 0.47
C ILE A 3 13.38 -17.48 1.38
N LYS A 4 14.60 -17.86 1.00
CA LYS A 4 15.80 -17.62 1.82
C LYS A 4 16.18 -16.13 1.88
N ASN A 5 16.03 -15.40 0.78
CA ASN A 5 16.44 -14.00 0.65
C ASN A 5 15.30 -12.98 0.80
N ARG A 6 14.10 -13.40 1.23
CA ARG A 6 12.97 -12.47 1.49
C ARG A 6 12.27 -12.75 2.80
N LEU A 7 12.22 -14.02 3.25
CA LEU A 7 11.66 -14.36 4.56
C LEU A 7 12.70 -14.33 5.67
N PHE A 8 13.99 -14.52 5.34
CA PHE A 8 15.04 -14.75 6.34
C PHE A 8 16.31 -13.91 6.16
N SER A 9 16.42 -13.08 5.12
CA SER A 9 17.67 -12.35 4.82
C SER A 9 17.95 -11.15 5.70
N ASP A 10 16.91 -10.46 6.18
CA ASP A 10 17.08 -9.11 6.73
C ASP A 10 16.44 -8.91 8.10
N ILE A 11 15.81 -9.94 8.66
CA ILE A 11 15.22 -9.87 10.01
C ILE A 11 16.29 -10.20 11.06
N THR A 12 16.57 -9.25 11.93
CA THR A 12 17.46 -9.47 13.07
C THR A 12 16.82 -10.44 14.07
N ARG A 13 17.64 -11.18 14.84
CA ARG A 13 17.14 -12.06 15.91
C ARG A 13 16.24 -11.32 16.91
N THR A 14 16.54 -10.06 17.16
CA THR A 14 15.77 -9.18 18.05
C THR A 14 14.40 -8.84 17.47
N GLU A 15 14.32 -8.52 16.18
CA GLU A 15 13.03 -8.28 15.50
C GLU A 15 12.18 -9.55 15.43
N LEU A 16 12.79 -10.68 15.09
CA LEU A 16 12.08 -11.97 15.11
C LEU A 16 11.54 -12.27 16.50
N PHE A 17 12.36 -12.09 17.56
CA PHE A 17 11.92 -12.29 18.93
C PHE A 17 10.75 -11.36 19.29
N LYS A 18 10.84 -10.06 18.97
CA LYS A 18 9.77 -9.08 19.21
C LYS A 18 8.48 -9.45 18.47
N LEU A 19 8.59 -9.92 17.23
CA LEU A 19 7.45 -10.37 16.43
C LEU A 19 6.81 -11.62 17.04
N LEU A 20 7.59 -12.65 17.36
CA LEU A 20 7.05 -13.87 17.98
C LEU A 20 6.43 -13.58 19.35
N LEU A 21 7.07 -12.72 20.14
CA LEU A 21 6.56 -12.30 21.44
C LEU A 21 5.22 -11.56 21.30
N SER A 22 5.08 -10.65 20.34
CA SER A 22 3.82 -9.91 20.14
C SER A 22 2.69 -10.84 19.68
N GLN A 23 2.98 -11.80 18.79
CA GLN A 23 2.00 -12.81 18.37
C GLN A 23 1.60 -13.73 19.53
N LEU A 24 2.55 -14.15 20.36
CA LEU A 24 2.28 -14.97 21.54
C LEU A 24 1.41 -14.22 22.56
N ILE A 25 1.71 -12.95 22.83
CA ILE A 25 0.90 -12.11 23.74
C ILE A 25 -0.53 -11.99 23.21
N LEU A 26 -0.71 -11.70 21.92
CA LEU A 26 -2.04 -11.62 21.30
C LEU A 26 -2.79 -12.95 21.39
N PHE A 27 -2.11 -14.07 21.12
CA PHE A 27 -2.69 -15.41 21.23
C PHE A 27 -3.13 -15.72 22.67
N VAL A 28 -2.28 -15.49 23.66
CA VAL A 28 -2.57 -15.80 25.07
C VAL A 28 -3.72 -14.93 25.58
N ILE A 29 -3.67 -13.62 25.36
CA ILE A 29 -4.72 -12.69 25.79
C ILE A 29 -6.05 -13.02 25.09
N GLY A 30 -6.04 -13.17 23.76
CA GLY A 30 -7.24 -13.49 23.00
C GLY A 30 -7.85 -14.84 23.40
N THR A 31 -7.00 -15.84 23.64
CA THR A 31 -7.44 -17.16 24.11
C THR A 31 -8.06 -17.10 25.49
N TYR A 32 -7.48 -16.31 26.41
CA TYR A 32 -8.02 -16.15 27.75
C TYR A 32 -9.43 -15.55 27.76
N PHE A 33 -9.68 -14.52 26.93
CA PHE A 33 -10.97 -13.82 26.91
C PHE A 33 -12.03 -14.46 26.00
N VAL A 34 -11.63 -15.07 24.88
CA VAL A 34 -12.55 -15.49 23.80
C VAL A 34 -12.35 -16.97 23.40
N GLY A 35 -11.25 -17.60 23.82
CA GLY A 35 -10.86 -18.95 23.43
C GLY A 35 -9.93 -18.99 22.21
N TYR A 36 -9.21 -20.12 22.02
CA TYR A 36 -8.13 -20.22 21.02
C TYR A 36 -8.60 -19.96 19.58
N LYS A 37 -9.89 -20.23 19.29
CA LYS A 37 -10.51 -19.97 17.99
C LYS A 37 -10.45 -18.49 17.61
N PHE A 38 -10.39 -17.59 18.58
CA PHE A 38 -10.25 -16.15 18.33
C PHE A 38 -9.06 -15.86 17.42
N TYR A 39 -7.89 -16.38 17.78
CA TYR A 39 -6.67 -16.15 17.03
C TYR A 39 -6.75 -16.78 15.64
N VAL A 40 -7.35 -17.95 15.51
CA VAL A 40 -7.47 -18.62 14.21
C VAL A 40 -8.43 -17.86 13.28
N ILE A 41 -9.64 -17.53 13.76
CA ILE A 41 -10.73 -16.99 12.93
C ILE A 41 -10.56 -15.49 12.66
N TYR A 42 -10.08 -14.72 13.64
CA TYR A 42 -10.01 -13.26 13.55
C TYR A 42 -8.60 -12.71 13.32
N TRP A 43 -7.56 -13.56 13.38
CA TRP A 43 -6.19 -13.13 13.11
C TRP A 43 -5.55 -13.89 11.96
N LEU A 44 -5.34 -15.21 12.09
CA LEU A 44 -4.68 -16.01 11.06
C LEU A 44 -5.48 -16.08 9.75
N LEU A 45 -6.77 -16.40 9.84
CA LEU A 45 -7.61 -16.55 8.66
C LEU A 45 -7.71 -15.23 7.85
N PRO A 46 -8.00 -14.05 8.44
CA PRO A 46 -8.02 -12.80 7.70
C PRO A 46 -6.65 -12.41 7.16
N TYR A 47 -5.57 -12.65 7.92
CA TYR A 47 -4.21 -12.36 7.46
C TYR A 47 -3.82 -13.16 6.21
N LEU A 48 -4.21 -14.44 6.14
CA LEU A 48 -3.92 -15.32 5.01
C LEU A 48 -4.89 -15.17 3.83
N THR A 49 -6.02 -14.49 4.01
CA THR A 49 -7.06 -14.37 2.98
C THR A 49 -7.38 -12.91 2.64
N ALA A 50 -8.21 -12.26 3.45
CA ALA A 50 -8.71 -10.91 3.20
C ALA A 50 -7.57 -9.89 3.08
N PHE A 51 -6.58 -9.96 3.97
CA PHE A 51 -5.43 -9.05 3.93
C PHE A 51 -4.61 -9.20 2.64
N GLN A 52 -4.38 -10.43 2.19
CA GLN A 52 -3.65 -10.70 0.93
C GLN A 52 -4.43 -10.15 -0.27
N MET A 53 -5.74 -10.39 -0.31
CA MET A 53 -6.61 -9.92 -1.38
C MET A 53 -6.68 -8.39 -1.44
N ILE A 54 -6.84 -7.73 -0.30
CA ILE A 54 -6.90 -6.26 -0.21
C ILE A 54 -5.56 -5.65 -0.61
N THR A 55 -4.44 -6.19 -0.10
CA THR A 55 -3.10 -5.68 -0.42
C THR A 55 -2.80 -5.85 -1.91
N TRP A 56 -3.09 -7.03 -2.48
CA TRP A 56 -2.94 -7.26 -3.93
C TRP A 56 -3.77 -6.28 -4.76
N PHE A 57 -5.01 -6.01 -4.36
CA PHE A 57 -5.86 -5.05 -5.06
C PHE A 57 -5.29 -3.62 -5.00
N ILE A 58 -4.77 -3.20 -3.84
CA ILE A 58 -4.13 -1.91 -3.67
C ILE A 58 -2.87 -1.81 -4.55
N GLU A 59 -1.98 -2.80 -4.49
CA GLU A 59 -0.77 -2.88 -5.31
C GLU A 59 -1.10 -2.81 -6.80
N LEU A 60 -2.14 -3.54 -7.24
CA LEU A 60 -2.63 -3.48 -8.62
C LEU A 60 -3.07 -2.06 -8.99
N SER A 61 -3.79 -1.37 -8.11
CA SER A 61 -4.26 -0.01 -8.35
C SER A 61 -3.12 1.03 -8.43
N GLU A 62 -2.00 0.74 -7.77
CA GLU A 62 -0.82 1.60 -7.72
C GLU A 62 0.14 1.40 -8.89
N HIS A 63 0.14 0.20 -9.48
CA HIS A 63 1.13 -0.19 -10.48
C HIS A 63 0.55 -0.48 -11.86
N TYR A 64 -0.73 -0.77 -11.99
CA TYR A 64 -1.36 -1.02 -13.29
C TYR A 64 -1.80 0.28 -13.97
N PRO A 65 -1.56 0.51 -15.28
CA PRO A 65 -0.82 -0.33 -16.25
C PRO A 65 0.66 0.08 -16.40
N MET A 66 1.22 0.72 -15.38
CA MET A 66 2.45 1.51 -15.44
C MET A 66 3.70 0.65 -15.62
N ILE A 67 3.76 -0.52 -14.97
CA ILE A 67 4.93 -1.43 -15.02
C ILE A 67 5.35 -1.78 -16.45
N GLN A 68 4.41 -1.92 -17.39
CA GLN A 68 4.71 -2.34 -18.76
C GLN A 68 5.35 -1.24 -19.61
N THR A 69 5.09 0.03 -19.28
CA THR A 69 5.41 1.18 -20.14
C THR A 69 6.38 2.18 -19.50
N ALA A 70 6.63 2.05 -18.20
CA ALA A 70 7.51 2.93 -17.44
C ALA A 70 8.94 2.92 -18.01
N LYS A 71 9.48 4.11 -18.27
CA LYS A 71 10.87 4.31 -18.73
C LYS A 71 11.83 4.51 -17.58
N ASN A 72 11.32 4.90 -16.41
CA ASN A 72 12.08 5.21 -15.21
C ASN A 72 11.24 4.92 -13.96
N ASN A 73 11.85 5.05 -12.78
CA ASN A 73 11.18 4.78 -11.49
C ASN A 73 10.03 5.75 -11.19
N LEU A 74 10.05 6.97 -11.75
CA LEU A 74 9.00 7.96 -11.54
C LEU A 74 7.68 7.53 -12.19
N GLU A 75 7.78 6.80 -13.30
CA GLU A 75 6.64 6.30 -14.07
C GLU A 75 6.18 4.90 -13.63
N ALA A 76 6.88 4.24 -12.72
CA ALA A 76 6.64 2.82 -12.39
C ALA A 76 5.47 2.57 -11.41
N SER A 77 5.00 3.62 -10.75
CA SER A 77 3.90 3.57 -9.77
C SER A 77 3.21 4.92 -9.65
N ARG A 78 2.12 5.00 -8.89
CA ARG A 78 1.39 6.25 -8.63
C ARG A 78 1.12 6.50 -7.16
N ASN A 79 0.99 7.78 -6.81
CA ASN A 79 0.26 8.16 -5.61
C ASN A 79 -1.25 7.98 -5.84
N ARG A 80 -2.00 7.76 -4.76
CA ARG A 80 -3.46 7.75 -4.72
C ARG A 80 -3.97 8.94 -3.93
N PHE A 81 -4.95 9.63 -4.50
CA PHE A 81 -5.62 10.76 -3.86
C PHE A 81 -7.09 10.40 -3.61
N SER A 82 -7.27 9.36 -2.80
CA SER A 82 -8.58 8.79 -2.45
C SER A 82 -9.42 9.69 -1.55
N HIS A 83 -10.74 9.66 -1.73
CA HIS A 83 -11.70 10.23 -0.78
C HIS A 83 -11.50 9.61 0.62
N ALA A 84 -11.87 10.35 1.68
CA ALA A 84 -11.60 9.96 3.08
C ALA A 84 -12.05 8.53 3.44
N ILE A 85 -13.23 8.11 2.95
CA ILE A 85 -13.77 6.77 3.19
C ILE A 85 -12.89 5.69 2.54
N GLU A 86 -12.53 5.87 1.27
CA GLU A 86 -11.67 4.92 0.57
C GLU A 86 -10.26 4.92 1.17
N HIS A 87 -9.75 6.10 1.53
CA HIS A 87 -8.45 6.28 2.16
C HIS A 87 -8.35 5.54 3.51
N PHE A 88 -9.43 5.52 4.31
CA PHE A 88 -9.47 4.78 5.57
C PHE A 88 -9.16 3.28 5.39
N PHE A 89 -9.69 2.67 4.32
CA PHE A 89 -9.48 1.24 4.05
C PHE A 89 -8.19 0.93 3.27
N THR A 90 -7.69 1.87 2.46
CA THR A 90 -6.64 1.60 1.46
C THR A 90 -5.38 2.45 1.57
N GLY A 91 -5.34 3.40 2.51
CA GLY A 91 -4.25 4.36 2.69
C GLY A 91 -3.63 4.36 4.09
N ILE A 92 -3.80 3.27 4.85
CA ILE A 92 -3.21 3.09 6.20
C ILE A 92 -1.70 3.35 6.12
N HIS A 93 -1.11 4.02 7.10
CA HIS A 93 0.32 4.38 7.11
C HIS A 93 0.82 5.14 5.86
N GLY A 94 -0.01 6.00 5.27
CA GLY A 94 0.44 6.84 4.17
C GLY A 94 0.75 6.09 2.87
N GLU A 95 0.27 4.85 2.73
CA GLU A 95 0.39 4.02 1.51
C GLU A 95 -0.20 4.70 0.26
N ASN A 96 -1.04 5.72 0.45
CA ASN A 96 -1.52 6.56 -0.64
C ASN A 96 -0.39 7.38 -1.31
N TYR A 97 0.76 7.54 -0.66
CA TYR A 97 1.97 8.17 -1.24
C TYR A 97 2.95 7.12 -1.79
N HIS A 98 2.44 6.07 -2.43
CA HIS A 98 3.23 4.91 -2.89
C HIS A 98 4.39 5.25 -3.82
N LEU A 99 4.18 6.18 -4.76
CA LEU A 99 5.25 6.61 -5.66
C LEU A 99 6.42 7.21 -4.88
N ILE A 100 6.14 7.96 -3.81
CA ILE A 100 7.19 8.52 -2.94
C ILE A 100 7.91 7.40 -2.20
N HIS A 101 7.17 6.39 -1.72
CA HIS A 101 7.78 5.24 -1.07
C HIS A 101 8.77 4.50 -1.99
N HIS A 102 8.44 4.32 -3.27
CA HIS A 102 9.37 3.73 -4.26
C HIS A 102 10.60 4.59 -4.51
N LEU A 103 10.44 5.91 -4.62
CA LEU A 103 11.55 6.82 -4.87
C LEU A 103 12.46 7.00 -3.64
N PHE A 104 11.87 7.01 -2.45
CA PHE A 104 12.54 7.36 -1.20
C PHE A 104 12.04 6.47 -0.04
N PRO A 105 12.32 5.16 -0.04
CA PRO A 105 11.79 4.21 0.95
C PRO A 105 12.29 4.48 2.38
N ALA A 106 13.37 5.26 2.54
CA ALA A 106 13.91 5.66 3.84
C ALA A 106 13.08 6.76 4.53
N ILE A 107 12.16 7.43 3.83
CA ILE A 107 11.29 8.44 4.43
C ILE A 107 10.21 7.73 5.24
N PRO A 108 10.10 7.98 6.56
CA PRO A 108 9.07 7.35 7.35
C PRO A 108 7.68 7.87 6.97
N PHE A 109 6.66 7.02 7.13
CA PHE A 109 5.33 7.29 6.58
C PHE A 109 4.71 8.63 7.01
N TRP A 110 4.94 9.05 8.25
CA TRP A 110 4.44 10.32 8.81
C TRP A 110 5.02 11.57 8.13
N ASN A 111 6.11 11.42 7.36
CA ASN A 111 6.73 12.49 6.59
C ASN A 111 6.42 12.44 5.08
N LEU A 112 5.69 11.43 4.58
CA LEU A 112 5.44 11.28 3.14
C LEU A 112 4.64 12.45 2.55
N GLU A 113 3.65 12.99 3.28
CA GLU A 113 2.92 14.18 2.83
C GLU A 113 3.85 15.40 2.72
N LYS A 114 4.79 15.56 3.65
CA LYS A 114 5.77 16.65 3.60
C LYS A 114 6.71 16.48 2.40
N ALA A 115 7.16 15.25 2.15
CA ALA A 115 7.97 14.92 0.99
C ALA A 115 7.22 15.21 -0.32
N HIS A 116 5.94 14.83 -0.40
CA HIS A 116 5.08 15.14 -1.54
C HIS A 116 5.06 16.64 -1.84
N LYS A 117 4.81 17.48 -0.83
CA LYS A 117 4.77 18.94 -0.98
C LYS A 117 6.09 19.53 -1.48
N ILE A 118 7.23 18.94 -1.12
CA ILE A 118 8.55 19.37 -1.60
C ILE A 118 8.74 18.93 -3.05
N LEU A 119 8.41 17.67 -3.37
CA LEU A 119 8.57 17.09 -4.71
C LEU A 119 7.63 17.73 -5.75
N MET A 120 6.48 18.26 -5.35
CA MET A 120 5.61 19.03 -6.26
C MET A 120 6.25 20.31 -6.83
N LYS A 121 7.45 20.70 -6.37
CA LYS A 121 8.25 21.77 -6.98
C LYS A 121 9.11 21.29 -8.15
N ASP A 122 9.31 19.99 -8.26
CA ASP A 122 9.98 19.35 -9.39
C ASP A 122 8.98 19.14 -10.53
N PHE A 123 9.38 19.56 -11.74
CA PHE A 123 8.49 19.55 -12.89
C PHE A 123 8.08 18.13 -13.29
N ASP A 124 9.03 17.20 -13.34
CA ASP A 124 8.76 15.82 -13.78
C ASP A 124 7.82 15.12 -12.78
N TYR A 125 8.08 15.29 -11.48
CA TYR A 125 7.22 14.73 -10.44
C TYR A 125 5.80 15.30 -10.48
N GLN A 126 5.68 16.61 -10.65
CA GLN A 126 4.39 17.28 -10.79
C GLN A 126 3.63 16.76 -12.02
N GLU A 127 4.31 16.64 -13.16
CA GLU A 127 3.71 16.22 -14.43
C GLU A 127 3.15 14.80 -14.34
N VAL A 128 3.86 13.86 -13.71
CA VAL A 128 3.37 12.50 -13.51
C VAL A 128 2.17 12.45 -12.56
N ASN A 129 2.14 13.31 -11.53
CA ASN A 129 1.06 13.32 -10.55
C ASN A 129 -0.20 14.05 -11.00
N LYS A 130 -0.14 14.83 -12.09
CA LYS A 130 -1.21 15.77 -12.47
C LYS A 130 -2.57 15.10 -12.65
N ASP A 131 -2.58 13.86 -13.15
CA ASP A 131 -3.79 13.11 -13.49
C ASP A 131 -4.16 12.03 -12.45
N PHE A 132 -3.40 11.91 -11.35
CA PHE A 132 -3.66 10.87 -10.35
C PHE A 132 -4.89 11.21 -9.49
N GLY A 133 -5.78 10.22 -9.34
CA GLY A 133 -6.98 10.30 -8.51
C GLY A 133 -7.01 9.21 -7.43
N GLY A 134 -8.20 8.92 -6.90
CA GLY A 134 -8.45 7.74 -6.08
C GLY A 134 -8.61 6.45 -6.92
N ILE A 135 -8.87 5.33 -6.25
CA ILE A 135 -9.21 4.06 -6.90
C ILE A 135 -10.63 4.13 -7.45
N PHE A 136 -11.60 4.44 -6.59
CA PHE A 136 -13.04 4.57 -6.89
C PHE A 136 -13.52 6.01 -6.79
N PHE A 137 -13.06 6.72 -5.75
CA PHE A 137 -13.46 8.09 -5.46
C PHE A 137 -12.22 8.96 -5.21
N SER A 138 -12.10 10.03 -5.97
CA SER A 138 -11.02 11.01 -5.81
C SER A 138 -11.37 12.06 -4.75
N LYS A 139 -10.37 12.46 -3.96
CA LYS A 139 -10.41 13.65 -3.09
C LYS A 139 -10.17 14.94 -3.88
N ASN A 140 -9.41 14.85 -4.97
CA ASN A 140 -9.12 15.95 -5.88
C ASN A 140 -10.10 15.92 -7.08
N ASN A 141 -9.92 16.86 -8.02
CA ASN A 141 -10.76 16.97 -9.22
C ASN A 141 -10.39 15.97 -10.33
N ASN A 142 -9.47 15.04 -10.08
CA ASN A 142 -9.01 14.08 -11.08
C ASN A 142 -9.96 12.89 -11.16
N ALA A 143 -10.06 12.28 -12.34
CA ALA A 143 -10.83 11.07 -12.51
C ALA A 143 -10.24 9.93 -11.64
N PRO A 144 -11.08 9.15 -10.95
CA PRO A 144 -10.61 7.96 -10.25
C PRO A 144 -10.19 6.89 -11.27
N MET A 145 -9.27 6.01 -10.86
CA MET A 145 -8.63 5.02 -11.73
C MET A 145 -9.64 4.18 -12.53
N TRP A 146 -10.70 3.69 -11.90
CA TRP A 146 -11.67 2.83 -12.58
C TRP A 146 -12.34 3.52 -13.77
N LYS A 147 -12.63 4.83 -13.69
CA LYS A 147 -13.21 5.59 -14.81
C LYS A 147 -12.21 5.74 -15.95
N VAL A 148 -10.94 5.98 -15.63
CA VAL A 148 -9.86 6.08 -16.62
C VAL A 148 -9.65 4.74 -17.33
N LEU A 149 -9.74 3.63 -16.61
CA LEU A 149 -9.63 2.29 -17.21
C LEU A 149 -10.84 1.95 -18.08
N TRP A 150 -12.04 2.29 -17.61
CA TRP A 150 -13.27 2.05 -18.36
C TRP A 150 -13.29 2.83 -19.67
N SER A 151 -12.93 4.11 -19.66
CA SER A 151 -12.90 4.93 -20.89
C SER A 151 -11.88 4.42 -21.91
N LYS A 152 -10.73 3.89 -21.46
CA LYS A 152 -9.74 3.25 -22.33
C LYS A 152 -10.26 1.95 -22.93
N TYR A 153 -11.04 1.18 -22.19
CA TYR A 153 -11.67 -0.03 -22.69
C TYR A 153 -12.72 0.27 -23.76
N GLU A 154 -13.57 1.30 -23.57
CA GLU A 154 -14.56 1.71 -24.59
C GLU A 154 -13.92 2.25 -25.89
N ALA A 155 -12.67 2.71 -25.82
CA ALA A 155 -11.93 3.25 -26.95
C ALA A 155 -11.09 2.22 -27.71
N ALA A 156 -11.02 0.96 -27.26
CA ALA A 156 -10.23 -0.12 -27.83
C ALA A 156 -11.09 -1.10 -28.66
#